data_AF-A0AA88YC94-F1
#
_entry.id   AF-A0AA88YC94-F1
#
_cell.length_a   1.000
_cell.length_b   1.000
_cell.length_c   1.000
_cell.angle_alpha   90.00
_cell.angle_beta   90.00
_cell.angle_gamma   90.00
#
_symmetry.space_group_name_H-M   'P 1'
#
loop_
_entity.id
_entity.type
_entity.pdbx_description
1 polymer ?
#
loop_
_entity_poly.entity_id
_entity_poly.type
_entity_poly.pdbx_seq_one_letter_code
_entity_poly.pdbx_strand_id
1 'polypeptide(L)'
;MSSQRGNIKKQGPPKHQNKFAFKFDLHDATPKTKLIKTVELNGLCQRCKEVIDWKIKYKKYKPLTVPKKCTKCSLKAIKQAYYTMCVPCATANHVCAKCGEKSDVISK
;
A
#
# COMPACT_ATOMS: atom_id res chain seq x y z
N MET A 1 8.32 -46.78 -9.92
CA MET A 1 8.58 -45.59 -10.78
C MET A 1 8.71 -44.38 -9.87
N SER A 2 9.84 -43.67 -9.94
CA SER A 2 10.20 -42.57 -9.01
C SER A 2 9.42 -41.28 -9.33
N SER A 3 8.81 -40.70 -8.30
CA SER A 3 8.10 -39.41 -8.30
C SER A 3 8.96 -38.29 -7.72
N GLN A 4 10.22 -38.17 -8.18
CA GLN A 4 11.11 -37.15 -7.63
C GLN A 4 10.79 -35.76 -8.20
N ARG A 5 10.01 -34.97 -7.44
CA ARG A 5 9.95 -33.52 -7.63
C ARG A 5 11.20 -32.88 -7.03
N GLY A 6 11.93 -32.08 -7.83
CA GLY A 6 12.61 -30.90 -7.28
C GLY A 6 14.14 -30.83 -7.28
N ASN A 7 14.85 -31.23 -8.35
CA ASN A 7 16.28 -30.86 -8.47
C ASN A 7 16.65 -30.09 -9.75
N ILE A 8 15.69 -29.48 -10.43
CA ILE A 8 15.99 -28.57 -11.56
C ILE A 8 16.04 -27.16 -10.99
N LYS A 9 17.22 -26.69 -10.59
CA LYS A 9 17.45 -25.25 -10.42
C LYS A 9 17.16 -24.61 -11.77
N LYS A 10 16.05 -23.86 -11.85
CA LYS A 10 15.62 -23.20 -13.09
C LYS A 10 16.76 -22.28 -13.57
N GLN A 11 17.41 -22.64 -14.67
CA GLN A 11 18.47 -21.84 -15.25
C GLN A 11 17.86 -20.82 -16.21
N GLY A 12 18.26 -19.57 -16.05
CA GLY A 12 17.85 -18.47 -16.91
C GLY A 12 16.51 -17.82 -16.55
N PRO A 13 16.19 -16.72 -17.24
CA PRO A 13 14.97 -15.95 -17.01
C PRO A 13 13.69 -16.75 -17.31
N PRO A 14 12.52 -16.30 -16.82
CA PRO A 14 11.24 -16.89 -17.18
C PRO A 14 11.02 -16.91 -18.70
N LYS A 15 10.57 -18.04 -19.26
CA LYS A 15 10.24 -18.17 -20.70
C LYS A 15 9.28 -17.08 -21.21
N HIS A 16 8.37 -16.62 -20.36
CA HIS A 16 7.38 -15.59 -20.66
C HIS A 16 7.64 -14.37 -19.78
N GLN A 17 8.51 -13.47 -20.24
CA GLN A 17 8.75 -12.19 -19.58
C GLN A 17 7.74 -11.14 -20.05
N ASN A 18 7.36 -10.24 -19.16
CA ASN A 18 6.54 -9.09 -19.51
C ASN A 18 7.35 -8.13 -20.39
N LYS A 19 6.84 -7.79 -21.58
CA LYS A 19 7.46 -6.80 -22.48
C LYS A 19 7.35 -5.36 -21.95
N PHE A 20 6.31 -5.09 -21.18
CA PHE A 20 6.01 -3.77 -20.63
C PHE A 20 5.66 -3.88 -19.15
N ALA A 21 6.00 -2.84 -18.39
CA ALA A 21 5.56 -2.72 -17.00
C ALA A 21 4.03 -2.56 -16.92
N PHE A 22 3.44 -3.04 -15.83
CA PHE A 22 2.02 -2.85 -15.56
C PHE A 22 1.68 -1.34 -15.48
N LYS A 23 0.65 -0.94 -16.23
CA LYS A 23 0.10 0.42 -16.24
C LYS A 23 -1.29 0.40 -15.62
N PHE A 24 -1.48 1.18 -14.56
CA PHE A 24 -2.71 1.22 -13.78
C PHE A 24 -3.94 1.69 -14.58
N ASP A 25 -3.75 2.61 -15.51
CA ASP A 25 -4.81 3.29 -16.26
C ASP A 25 -4.97 2.83 -17.71
N LEU A 26 -4.19 1.84 -18.16
CA LEU A 26 -4.14 1.43 -19.57
C LEU A 26 -5.50 0.96 -20.13
N HIS A 27 -6.32 0.30 -19.30
CA HIS A 27 -7.61 -0.28 -19.72
C HIS A 27 -8.80 0.12 -18.82
N ASP A 28 -8.56 0.77 -17.67
CA ASP A 28 -9.63 1.21 -16.76
C ASP A 28 -9.46 2.70 -16.41
N ALA A 29 -10.16 3.55 -17.15
CA ALA A 29 -10.20 5.00 -16.93
C ALA A 29 -11.42 5.45 -16.11
N THR A 30 -12.01 4.55 -15.30
CA THR A 30 -13.18 4.86 -14.47
C THR A 30 -12.92 6.04 -13.51
N PRO A 31 -13.95 6.80 -13.12
CA PRO A 31 -13.79 7.88 -12.14
C PRO A 31 -13.21 7.37 -10.81
N LYS A 32 -13.55 6.13 -10.41
CA LYS A 32 -12.99 5.48 -9.22
C LYS A 32 -11.48 5.26 -9.31
N THR A 33 -10.98 4.78 -10.45
CA THR A 33 -9.54 4.57 -10.65
C THR A 33 -8.78 5.90 -10.67
N LYS A 34 -9.35 6.95 -11.26
CA LYS A 34 -8.78 8.31 -11.20
C LYS A 34 -8.66 8.81 -9.76
N LEU A 35 -9.70 8.64 -8.94
CA LEU A 35 -9.67 9.02 -7.52
C LEU A 35 -8.61 8.25 -6.73
N ILE A 36 -8.45 6.96 -6.97
CA ILE A 36 -7.40 6.15 -6.31
C ILE A 36 -6.00 6.63 -6.70
N LYS A 37 -5.81 7.08 -7.95
CA LYS A 37 -4.52 7.59 -8.45
C LYS A 37 -4.12 8.91 -7.79
N THR A 38 -5.09 9.73 -7.39
CA THR A 38 -4.85 11.03 -6.73
C THR A 38 -4.79 10.93 -5.20
N VAL A 39 -4.86 9.73 -4.61
CA VAL A 39 -4.76 9.57 -3.15
C VAL A 39 -3.36 9.92 -2.68
N GLU A 40 -3.25 10.99 -1.90
CA GLU A 40 -2.01 11.38 -1.23
C GLU A 40 -1.89 10.69 0.13
N LEU A 41 -0.71 10.09 0.37
CA LEU A 41 -0.41 9.35 1.58
C LEU A 41 0.53 10.16 2.48
N ASN A 42 -0.03 10.68 3.58
CA ASN A 42 0.68 11.53 4.53
C ASN A 42 0.90 10.82 5.87
N GLY A 43 1.96 11.18 6.58
CA GLY A 43 2.23 10.68 7.94
C GLY A 43 2.66 9.21 8.01
N LEU A 44 3.36 8.73 6.98
CA LEU A 44 3.89 7.36 6.91
C LEU A 44 5.42 7.35 6.86
N CYS A 45 6.03 6.28 7.38
CA CYS A 45 7.42 5.97 7.11
C CYS A 45 7.61 5.46 5.68
N GLN A 46 8.83 5.55 5.15
CA GLN A 46 9.18 5.14 3.78
C GLN A 46 8.66 3.74 3.43
N ARG A 47 8.95 2.75 4.29
CA ARG A 47 8.53 1.36 4.11
C ARG A 47 7.00 1.24 4.01
N CYS A 48 6.25 1.93 4.87
CA CYS A 48 4.79 1.85 4.83
C CYS A 48 4.22 2.55 3.61
N LYS A 49 4.82 3.67 3.19
CA LYS A 49 4.46 4.39 1.98
C LYS A 49 4.62 3.51 0.74
N GLU A 50 5.78 2.88 0.57
CA GLU A 50 6.06 1.95 -0.54
C GLU A 50 5.04 0.80 -0.62
N VAL A 51 4.64 0.23 0.52
CA VAL A 51 3.63 -0.84 0.57
C VAL A 51 2.28 -0.37 0.07
N ILE A 52 1.84 0.84 0.43
CA ILE A 52 0.55 1.37 -0.02
C ILE A 52 0.64 1.87 -1.45
N ASP A 53 1.73 2.54 -1.84
CA ASP A 53 1.99 2.95 -3.23
C ASP A 53 1.99 1.74 -4.17
N TRP A 54 2.56 0.62 -3.75
CA TRP A 54 2.48 -0.64 -4.50
C TRP A 54 1.03 -1.12 -4.64
N LYS A 55 0.21 -1.04 -3.58
CA LYS A 55 -1.21 -1.39 -3.66
C LYS A 55 -1.95 -0.47 -4.62
N ILE A 56 -1.67 0.83 -4.62
CA ILE A 56 -2.24 1.80 -5.57
C ILE A 56 -1.80 1.42 -6.99
N LYS A 57 -0.50 1.31 -7.24
CA LYS A 57 0.10 0.99 -8.54
C LYS A 57 -0.49 -0.27 -9.18
N TYR A 58 -0.78 -1.31 -8.39
CA TYR A 58 -1.29 -2.59 -8.87
C TYR A 58 -2.80 -2.81 -8.68
N LYS A 59 -3.61 -1.75 -8.48
CA LYS A 59 -5.08 -1.84 -8.27
C LYS A 59 -5.50 -2.73 -7.08
N LYS A 60 -4.62 -2.90 -6.09
CA LYS A 60 -4.89 -3.67 -4.86
C LYS A 60 -5.30 -2.78 -3.69
N TYR A 61 -5.40 -1.47 -3.90
CA TYR A 61 -5.83 -0.50 -2.90
C TYR A 61 -7.35 -0.59 -2.69
N LYS A 62 -7.77 -0.89 -1.46
CA LYS A 62 -9.18 -0.94 -1.06
C LYS A 62 -9.52 0.30 -0.23
N PRO A 63 -10.20 1.31 -0.79
CA PRO A 63 -10.59 2.50 -0.04
C PRO A 63 -11.60 2.13 1.06
N LEU A 64 -11.65 2.94 2.11
CA LEU A 64 -12.64 2.79 3.17
C LEU A 64 -13.98 3.37 2.71
N THR A 65 -15.07 2.67 2.99
CA THR A 65 -16.43 3.21 2.82
C THR A 65 -16.83 4.08 4.01
N VAL A 66 -16.35 3.75 5.21
CA VAL A 66 -16.63 4.45 6.47
C VAL A 66 -15.32 4.68 7.21
N PRO A 67 -15.14 5.83 7.90
CA PRO A 67 -13.95 6.08 8.70
C PRO A 67 -13.72 5.00 9.77
N LYS A 68 -12.46 4.56 9.91
CA LYS A 68 -12.07 3.55 10.90
C LYS A 68 -11.78 4.20 12.26
N LYS A 69 -11.98 3.43 13.34
CA LYS A 69 -11.62 3.82 14.71
C LYS A 69 -10.09 3.91 14.85
N CYS A 70 -9.62 5.02 15.42
CA CYS A 70 -8.21 5.23 15.74
C CYS A 70 -7.81 4.45 17.00
N THR A 71 -6.63 3.84 16.97
CA THR A 71 -6.06 3.11 18.13
C THR A 71 -5.65 4.02 19.29
N LYS A 72 -5.36 5.31 19.05
CA LYS A 72 -4.94 6.27 20.09
C LYS A 72 -6.09 7.06 20.68
N CYS A 73 -6.83 7.80 19.86
CA CYS A 73 -7.93 8.64 20.36
C CYS A 73 -9.26 7.90 20.47
N SER A 74 -9.35 6.64 20.01
CA SER A 74 -10.61 5.86 19.99
C SER A 74 -11.77 6.49 19.20
N LEU A 75 -11.54 7.58 18.47
CA LEU A 75 -12.54 8.21 17.60
C LEU A 75 -12.52 7.60 16.20
N LYS A 76 -13.65 7.65 15.48
CA LYS A 76 -13.76 7.27 14.05
C LYS A 76 -13.14 8.35 13.14
N ALA A 77 -11.84 8.56 13.26
CA ALA A 77 -11.11 9.65 12.61
C ALA A 77 -10.20 9.20 11.45
N ILE A 78 -10.04 7.89 11.23
CA ILE A 78 -9.17 7.38 10.16
C ILE A 78 -9.93 7.41 8.83
N LYS A 79 -9.54 8.34 7.95
CA LYS A 79 -10.09 8.49 6.60
C LYS A 79 -9.31 7.68 5.55
N GLN A 80 -8.01 7.50 5.74
CA GLN A 80 -7.13 6.80 4.81
C GLN A 80 -7.15 5.28 5.03
N ALA A 81 -7.15 4.49 3.95
CA ALA A 81 -7.15 3.05 4.06
C ALA A 81 -5.78 2.54 4.54
N TYR A 82 -5.79 1.41 5.28
CA TYR A 82 -4.61 0.76 5.86
C TYR A 82 -3.92 1.52 7.02
N TYR A 83 -4.48 2.64 7.47
CA TYR A 83 -3.99 3.36 8.64
C TYR A 83 -4.53 2.70 9.91
N THR A 84 -3.72 2.73 10.98
CA THR A 84 -4.07 2.24 12.33
C THR A 84 -4.29 3.40 13.30
N MET A 85 -3.71 4.57 13.00
CA MET A 85 -3.85 5.80 13.74
C MET A 85 -4.37 6.93 12.85
N CYS A 86 -5.03 7.89 13.49
CA CYS A 86 -5.43 9.13 12.85
C CYS A 86 -4.18 9.99 12.56
N VAL A 87 -4.19 10.77 11.48
CA VAL A 87 -3.07 11.69 11.15
C VAL A 87 -2.72 12.61 12.33
N PRO A 88 -3.68 13.29 13.01
CA PRO A 88 -3.31 14.16 14.14
C PRO A 88 -2.71 13.38 15.32
N CYS A 89 -3.12 12.14 15.52
CA CYS A 89 -2.57 11.26 16.53
C CYS A 89 -1.12 10.87 16.20
N ALA A 90 -0.86 10.60 14.92
CA ALA A 90 0.46 10.22 14.41
C ALA A 90 1.44 11.39 14.48
N THR A 91 1.00 12.60 14.12
CA THR A 91 1.82 13.81 14.20
C THR A 91 2.14 14.20 15.63
N ALA A 92 1.16 14.17 16.55
CA ALA A 92 1.38 14.52 17.95
C ALA A 92 2.37 13.56 18.67
N ASN A 93 2.46 12.32 18.21
CA ASN A 93 3.34 11.31 18.79
C ASN A 93 4.62 11.06 17.96
N HIS A 94 4.81 11.77 16.84
CA HIS A 94 5.91 11.59 15.88
C HIS A 94 6.12 10.12 15.46
N VAL A 95 5.04 9.45 15.09
CA VAL A 95 5.03 8.03 14.71
C VAL A 95 4.33 7.80 13.37
N CYS A 96 4.66 6.71 12.69
CA CYS A 96 3.98 6.34 11.45
C CYS A 96 2.51 5.96 11.70
N ALA A 97 1.57 6.54 10.93
CA ALA A 97 0.14 6.33 11.07
C ALA A 97 -0.35 4.89 10.74
N LYS A 98 0.51 4.06 10.16
CA LYS A 98 0.24 2.65 9.83
C LYS A 98 0.90 1.67 10.80
N CYS A 99 2.22 1.70 10.97
CA CYS A 99 2.92 0.75 11.85
C CYS A 99 3.04 1.20 13.30
N GLY A 100 2.91 2.50 13.60
CA GLY A 100 3.07 3.02 14.96
C GLY A 100 4.52 3.13 15.44
N GLU A 101 5.50 2.83 14.58
CA GLU A 101 6.92 2.94 14.91
C GLU A 101 7.41 4.39 14.78
N LYS A 102 8.36 4.76 15.65
CA LYS A 102 9.13 6.01 15.60
C LYS A 102 10.23 5.90 14.54
N SER A 103 9.82 5.84 13.28
CA SER A 103 10.73 5.92 12.13
C SER A 103 10.56 7.28 11.47
N ASP A 104 11.57 7.76 10.75
CA ASP A 104 11.52 9.02 10.02
C ASP A 104 10.25 9.07 9.17
N VAL A 105 9.28 9.85 9.65
CA VAL A 105 8.00 10.04 8.98
C VAL A 105 8.30 11.00 7.84
N ILE A 106 8.14 10.52 6.61
CA ILE A 106 8.38 11.35 5.44
C ILE A 106 7.16 12.26 5.29
N SER A 107 7.31 13.47 5.80
CA SER A 107 6.46 14.60 5.46
C SER A 107 6.96 15.15 4.13
N LYS A 108 6.17 15.00 3.07
CA LYS A 108 6.35 15.78 1.84
C LYS A 108 5.42 16.97 1.90
#